data_AF-A0A6N7HJD3-F1
#
_entry.id   AF-A0A6N7HJD3-F1
#
_cell.length_a   1.000
_cell.length_b   1.000
_cell.length_c   1.000
_cell.angle_alpha   90.00
_cell.angle_beta   90.00
_cell.angle_gamma   90.00
#
_symmetry.space_group_name_H-M   'P 1'
#
loop_
_entity.id
_entity.type
_entity.pdbx_description
1 polymer ?
#
loop_
_entity_poly.entity_id
_entity_poly.type
_entity_poly.pdbx_seq_one_letter_code
_entity_poly.pdbx_strand_id
1 'polypeptide(L)'
;MSVVGLVLVAVGFGVLGLAVREVRRLRVDVRRVEARAEVVADEVDALPPELSRTFGVGARHLVSVEILNLFELAHKESALTRPLTVLTPRLLRDVVHRRLIGKVRQGLDDQGVRADVRLHRAR
;
A
#
# COMPACT_ATOMS: atom_id res chain seq x y z
N MET A 1 -64.88 -11.74 -10.51
CA MET A 1 -64.01 -10.83 -11.28
C MET A 1 -63.28 -9.84 -10.37
N SER A 2 -63.96 -9.20 -9.41
CA SER A 2 -63.39 -8.25 -8.45
C SER A 2 -62.32 -8.83 -7.51
N VAL A 3 -62.51 -10.04 -7.00
CA VAL A 3 -61.55 -10.70 -6.09
C VAL A 3 -60.20 -10.96 -6.76
N VAL A 4 -60.21 -11.40 -8.03
CA VAL A 4 -59.00 -11.69 -8.80
C VAL A 4 -58.18 -10.42 -9.04
N GLY A 5 -58.84 -9.30 -9.34
CA GLY A 5 -58.19 -8.00 -9.50
C GLY A 5 -57.52 -7.53 -8.19
N LEU A 6 -58.20 -7.72 -7.05
CA LEU A 6 -57.65 -7.33 -5.75
C LEU A 6 -56.42 -8.17 -5.36
N VAL A 7 -56.43 -9.47 -5.65
CA VAL A 7 -55.28 -10.36 -5.41
C VAL A 7 -54.09 -9.96 -6.28
N LEU A 8 -54.30 -9.67 -7.56
CA LEU A 8 -53.23 -9.23 -8.47
C LEU A 8 -52.59 -7.91 -8.01
N VAL A 9 -53.41 -6.96 -7.55
CA VAL A 9 -52.91 -5.69 -7.00
C VAL A 9 -52.10 -5.93 -5.73
N ALA A 10 -52.59 -6.77 -4.81
CA ALA A 10 -51.88 -7.11 -3.58
C ALA A 10 -50.51 -7.78 -3.85
N VAL A 11 -50.46 -8.70 -4.82
CA VAL A 11 -49.21 -9.33 -5.25
C VAL A 11 -48.27 -8.31 -5.89
N GLY A 12 -48.79 -7.42 -6.73
CA GLY A 12 -48.01 -6.34 -7.35
C GLY A 12 -47.36 -5.44 -6.31
N PHE A 13 -48.11 -5.00 -5.29
CA PHE A 13 -47.56 -4.22 -4.18
C PHE A 13 -46.53 -4.99 -3.36
N GLY A 14 -46.73 -6.30 -3.15
CA GLY A 14 -45.76 -7.17 -2.47
C GLY A 14 -44.43 -7.25 -3.22
N VAL A 15 -44.47 -7.46 -4.53
CA VAL A 15 -43.27 -7.49 -5.39
C VAL A 15 -42.58 -6.13 -5.40
N LEU A 16 -43.34 -5.04 -5.51
CA LEU A 16 -42.80 -3.68 -5.49
C LEU A 16 -42.08 -3.38 -4.16
N GLY A 17 -42.69 -3.77 -3.04
CA GLY A 17 -42.11 -3.62 -1.70
C GLY A 17 -40.81 -4.40 -1.55
N LEU A 18 -40.76 -5.64 -2.03
CA LEU A 18 -39.54 -6.46 -2.05
C LEU A 18 -38.43 -5.81 -2.89
N ALA A 19 -38.75 -5.34 -4.09
CA ALA A 19 -37.80 -4.68 -4.97
C ALA A 19 -37.21 -3.41 -4.33
N VAL A 20 -38.06 -2.55 -3.73
CA VAL A 20 -37.61 -1.34 -3.03
C VAL A 20 -36.71 -1.69 -1.86
N ARG A 21 -37.04 -2.73 -1.10
CA ARG A 21 -36.24 -3.18 0.04
C ARG A 21 -34.85 -3.64 -0.39
N GLU A 22 -34.77 -4.39 -1.49
CA GLU A 22 -33.50 -4.91 -1.99
C GLU A 22 -32.62 -3.80 -2.55
N VAL A 23 -33.20 -2.85 -3.30
CA VAL A 23 -32.49 -1.66 -3.77
C VAL A 23 -31.95 -0.83 -2.59
N ARG A 24 -32.73 -0.70 -1.51
CA ARG A 24 -32.26 0.00 -0.30
C ARG A 24 -31.11 -0.73 0.38
N ARG A 25 -31.17 -2.06 0.49
CA ARG A 25 -30.06 -2.86 1.05
C ARG A 25 -28.79 -2.68 0.22
N LEU A 26 -28.88 -2.84 -1.09
CA LEU A 26 -27.73 -2.66 -1.98
C LEU A 26 -27.14 -1.25 -1.86
N ARG A 27 -27.98 -0.21 -1.79
CA ARG A 27 -27.49 1.17 -1.60
C ARG A 27 -26.75 1.37 -0.28
N VAL A 28 -27.19 0.72 0.80
CA VAL A 28 -26.51 0.79 2.09
C VAL A 28 -25.17 0.07 2.02
N ASP A 29 -25.11 -1.09 1.38
CA ASP A 29 -23.88 -1.86 1.24
C ASP A 29 -22.87 -1.14 0.36
N VAL A 30 -23.30 -0.55 -0.76
CA VAL A 30 -22.45 0.31 -1.61
C VAL A 30 -21.88 1.48 -0.81
N ARG A 31 -22.72 2.21 -0.05
CA ARG A 31 -22.25 3.34 0.78
C ARG A 31 -21.27 2.91 1.86
N ARG A 32 -21.44 1.71 2.44
CA ARG A 32 -20.48 1.17 3.43
C ARG A 32 -19.15 0.81 2.79
N VAL A 33 -19.16 0.26 1.59
CA VAL A 33 -17.94 -0.05 0.84
C VAL A 33 -17.25 1.23 0.40
N GLU A 34 -18.00 2.22 -0.07
CA GLU A 34 -17.48 3.54 -0.48
C GLU A 34 -16.84 4.28 0.70
N ALA A 35 -17.50 4.32 1.87
CA ALA A 35 -16.91 4.92 3.07
C ALA A 35 -15.64 4.20 3.55
N ARG A 36 -15.54 2.88 3.40
CA ARG A 36 -14.31 2.14 3.70
C ARG A 36 -13.22 2.40 2.65
N ALA A 37 -13.60 2.53 1.39
CA ALA A 37 -12.68 2.84 0.31
C ALA A 37 -12.12 4.25 0.45
N GLU A 38 -12.92 5.21 0.91
CA GLU A 38 -12.50 6.60 1.14
C GLU A 38 -11.46 6.69 2.28
N VAL A 39 -11.68 5.98 3.39
CA VAL A 39 -10.69 5.89 4.48
C VAL A 39 -9.37 5.27 4.00
N VAL A 40 -9.43 4.23 3.16
CA VAL A 40 -8.24 3.60 2.60
C VAL A 40 -7.59 4.50 1.54
N ALA A 41 -8.37 5.27 0.78
CA ALA A 41 -7.86 6.22 -0.20
C ALA A 41 -7.08 7.36 0.47
N ASP A 42 -7.60 7.92 1.57
CA ASP A 42 -6.91 8.94 2.36
C ASP A 42 -5.57 8.41 2.93
N GLU A 43 -5.55 7.16 3.38
CA GLU A 43 -4.33 6.51 3.88
C GLU A 43 -3.30 6.25 2.76
N VAL A 44 -3.77 5.94 1.54
CA VAL A 44 -2.94 5.74 0.35
C VAL A 44 -2.45 7.05 -0.28
N ASP A 45 -3.22 8.13 -0.21
CA ASP A 45 -2.80 9.46 -0.68
C ASP A 45 -1.79 10.12 0.27
N ALA A 46 -1.80 9.75 1.56
CA ALA A 46 -0.77 10.14 2.52
C ALA A 46 0.59 9.46 2.26
N LEU A 47 0.62 8.39 1.45
CA LEU A 47 1.86 7.73 1.05
C LEU A 47 2.54 8.50 -0.10
N PRO A 48 3.88 8.57 -0.11
CA PRO A 48 4.64 9.08 -1.25
C PRO A 48 4.13 8.50 -2.59
N PRO A 49 4.04 9.30 -3.67
CA PRO A 49 3.43 8.89 -4.96
C PRO A 49 4.12 7.69 -5.63
N GLU A 50 5.31 7.33 -5.16
CA GLU A 50 6.09 6.16 -5.57
C GLU A 50 5.59 4.87 -4.91
N LEU A 51 5.02 4.97 -3.71
CA LEU A 51 4.49 3.85 -2.92
C LEU A 51 3.02 3.58 -3.24
N SER A 52 2.21 4.61 -3.49
CA SER A 52 0.77 4.48 -3.80
C SER A 52 0.48 3.58 -5.02
N ARG A 53 1.38 3.55 -6.01
CA ARG A 53 1.30 2.63 -7.17
C ARG A 53 1.51 1.15 -6.83
N THR A 54 2.09 0.86 -5.66
CA THR A 54 2.43 -0.52 -5.23
C THR A 54 1.31 -1.17 -4.40
N PHE A 55 0.47 -0.37 -3.74
CA PHE A 55 -0.60 -0.87 -2.85
C PHE A 55 -1.79 -1.53 -3.57
N GLY A 56 -1.95 -1.31 -4.89
CA GLY A 56 -3.07 -1.85 -5.66
C GLY A 56 -3.00 -3.34 -6.02
N VAL A 57 -1.87 -4.03 -5.76
CA VAL A 57 -1.64 -5.41 -6.23
C VAL A 57 -1.32 -6.33 -5.06
N GLY A 58 -2.37 -6.83 -4.39
CA GLY A 58 -2.35 -8.04 -3.55
C GLY A 58 -1.29 -8.08 -2.46
N ALA A 59 -1.67 -7.66 -1.25
CA ALA A 59 -1.00 -7.95 0.03
C ALA A 59 0.53 -8.13 -0.04
N ARG A 60 1.25 -7.08 -0.46
CA ARG A 60 2.70 -7.00 -0.29
C ARG A 60 2.96 -6.29 1.03
N HIS A 61 3.48 -7.02 2.02
CA HIS A 61 3.95 -6.41 3.27
C HIS A 61 5.10 -5.44 2.96
N LEU A 62 4.89 -4.14 3.21
CA LEU A 62 5.87 -3.09 2.96
C LEU A 62 6.66 -2.80 4.24
N VAL A 63 7.98 -2.94 4.19
CA VAL A 63 8.89 -2.52 5.27
C VAL A 63 9.70 -1.33 4.75
N SER A 64 9.46 -0.15 5.32
CA SER A 64 10.24 1.06 5.04
C SER A 64 11.36 1.20 6.08
N VAL A 65 12.60 1.37 5.61
CA VAL A 65 13.77 1.61 6.47
C VAL A 65 14.37 2.96 6.09
N GLU A 66 14.28 3.92 7.00
CA GLU A 66 14.83 5.25 6.80
C GLU A 66 16.24 5.35 7.40
N ILE A 67 17.18 5.85 6.60
CA ILE A 67 18.57 6.03 7.02
C ILE A 67 18.71 7.43 7.62
N LEU A 68 18.57 7.52 8.95
CA LEU A 68 18.69 8.78 9.67
C LEU A 68 20.13 9.30 9.76
N ASN A 69 21.13 8.46 9.46
CA ASN A 69 22.53 8.82 9.61
C ASN A 69 23.44 8.28 8.50
N LEU A 70 23.28 8.85 7.31
CA LEU A 70 24.05 8.45 6.12
C LEU A 70 25.56 8.70 6.29
N PHE A 71 25.94 9.79 6.94
CA PHE A 71 27.33 10.23 7.05
C PHE A 71 28.14 9.38 8.04
N GLU A 72 27.59 9.05 9.21
CA GLU A 72 28.28 8.16 10.15
C GLU A 72 28.39 6.75 9.60
N LEU A 73 27.35 6.26 8.90
CA LEU A 73 27.38 4.96 8.25
C LEU A 73 28.47 4.91 7.17
N ALA A 74 28.57 5.96 6.36
CA ALA A 74 29.62 6.09 5.36
C ALA A 74 31.02 6.12 5.98
N HIS A 75 31.19 6.79 7.12
CA HIS A 75 32.48 6.89 7.80
C HIS A 75 32.92 5.56 8.44
N LYS A 76 31.99 4.85 9.11
CA LYS A 76 32.26 3.52 9.69
C LYS A 76 32.56 2.47 8.63
N GLU A 77 31.80 2.45 7.54
CA GLU A 77 32.05 1.51 6.45
C GLU A 77 33.32 1.87 5.66
N SER A 78 33.63 3.16 5.53
CA SER A 78 34.79 3.56 4.74
C SER A 78 36.11 3.53 5.47
N ALA A 79 36.11 3.49 6.81
CA ALA A 79 37.30 3.12 7.57
C ALA A 79 37.82 1.72 7.17
N LEU A 80 36.95 0.84 6.64
CA LEU A 80 37.28 -0.52 6.22
C LEU A 80 37.94 -0.59 4.82
N THR A 81 37.82 0.43 3.97
CA THR A 81 38.35 0.41 2.59
C THR A 81 38.88 1.79 2.15
N ARG A 82 40.18 2.03 2.41
CA ARG A 82 41.06 3.11 1.86
C ARG A 82 40.61 4.57 2.13
N PRO A 83 41.55 5.54 2.25
CA PRO A 83 41.21 6.90 2.64
C PRO A 83 40.42 7.62 1.53
N LEU A 84 39.21 8.08 1.87
CA LEU A 84 38.19 8.70 1.01
C LEU A 84 38.50 10.13 0.54
N THR A 85 39.74 10.60 0.62
CA THR A 85 40.09 12.01 0.33
C THR A 85 39.72 12.50 -1.08
N VAL A 86 39.24 11.62 -1.97
CA VAL A 86 38.94 11.90 -3.39
C VAL A 86 37.46 11.68 -3.77
N LEU A 87 36.61 11.12 -2.89
CA LEU A 87 35.24 10.77 -3.28
C LEU A 87 34.26 11.95 -3.13
N THR A 88 33.62 12.32 -4.24
CA THR A 88 32.57 13.34 -4.24
C THR A 88 31.30 12.84 -3.52
N PRO A 89 30.46 13.74 -2.97
CA PRO A 89 29.25 13.37 -2.23
C PRO A 89 28.28 12.46 -3.00
N ARG A 90 28.28 12.53 -4.34
CA ARG A 90 27.47 11.67 -5.21
C ARG A 90 27.94 10.23 -5.19
N LEU A 91 29.24 10.01 -5.32
CA LEU A 91 29.83 8.67 -5.34
C LEU A 91 29.75 7.99 -3.97
N LEU A 92 29.88 8.77 -2.89
CA LEU A 92 29.70 8.25 -1.53
C LEU A 92 28.29 7.67 -1.33
N ARG A 93 27.27 8.38 -1.80
CA ARG A 93 25.87 7.92 -1.75
C ARG A 93 25.68 6.61 -2.50
N ASP A 94 26.20 6.51 -3.72
CA ASP A 94 26.04 5.31 -4.55
C ASP A 94 26.69 4.06 -3.92
N VAL A 95 27.88 4.22 -3.33
CA VAL A 95 28.57 3.13 -2.64
C VAL A 95 27.78 2.67 -1.42
N VAL A 96 27.33 3.62 -0.58
CA VAL A 96 26.54 3.31 0.62
C VAL A 96 25.22 2.63 0.24
N HIS A 97 24.52 3.13 -0.79
CA HIS A 97 23.26 2.55 -1.25
C HIS A 97 23.43 1.09 -1.70
N ARG A 98 24.41 0.80 -2.57
CA ARG A 98 24.64 -0.57 -3.07
C ARG A 98 24.99 -1.52 -1.93
N ARG A 99 25.85 -1.08 -1.00
CA ARG A 99 26.30 -1.89 0.13
C ARG A 99 25.15 -2.19 1.10
N LEU A 100 24.32 -1.19 1.39
CA LEU A 100 23.20 -1.33 2.32
C LEU A 100 22.13 -2.28 1.78
N ILE A 101 21.76 -2.13 0.50
CA ILE A 101 20.82 -3.07 -0.16
C ILE A 101 21.37 -4.50 -0.05
N GLY A 102 22.68 -4.69 -0.27
CA GLY A 102 23.35 -5.98 -0.10
C GLY A 102 23.20 -6.55 1.31
N LYS A 103 23.51 -5.75 2.35
CA LYS A 103 23.40 -6.18 3.76
C LYS A 103 21.97 -6.50 4.17
N VAL A 104 21.01 -5.68 3.77
CA VAL A 104 19.58 -5.92 4.08
C VAL A 104 19.10 -7.18 3.40
N ARG A 105 19.43 -7.38 2.12
CA ARG A 105 19.08 -8.59 1.39
C ARG A 105 19.70 -9.83 2.03
N GLN A 106 20.97 -9.75 2.41
CA GLN A 106 21.67 -10.86 3.07
C GLN A 106 21.03 -11.19 4.43
N GLY A 107 20.77 -10.19 5.28
CA GLY A 107 20.14 -10.42 6.58
C GLY A 107 18.72 -10.99 6.48
N LEU A 108 17.97 -10.65 5.43
CA LEU A 108 16.66 -11.25 5.17
C LEU A 108 16.78 -12.70 4.66
N ASP A 109 17.76 -12.98 3.81
CA ASP A 109 18.03 -14.33 3.31
C ASP A 109 18.48 -15.26 4.44
N ASP A 110 19.33 -14.77 5.35
CA ASP A 110 19.77 -15.48 6.56
C ASP A 110 18.59 -15.85 7.49
N GLN A 111 17.48 -15.08 7.43
CA GLN A 111 16.23 -15.34 8.16
C GLN A 111 15.21 -16.15 7.36
N GLY A 112 15.57 -16.60 6.15
CA GLY A 112 14.69 -17.36 5.25
C GLY A 112 13.62 -16.51 4.55
N VAL A 113 13.75 -15.18 4.58
CA VAL A 113 12.78 -14.25 3.99
C VAL A 113 13.18 -13.88 2.57
N ARG A 114 12.38 -14.27 1.57
CA ARG A 114 12.54 -13.83 0.19
C ARG A 114 11.90 -12.46 -0.02
N ALA A 115 12.72 -11.42 -0.06
CA ALA A 115 12.27 -10.04 -0.27
C ALA A 115 12.91 -9.40 -1.51
N ASP A 116 12.12 -8.60 -2.24
CA ASP A 116 12.61 -7.68 -3.26
C ASP A 116 12.89 -6.33 -2.59
N VAL A 117 14.17 -6.00 -2.39
CA VAL A 117 14.61 -4.80 -1.67
C VAL A 117 14.81 -3.66 -2.67
N ARG A 118 14.00 -2.61 -2.54
CA ARG A 118 14.06 -1.40 -3.40
C ARG A 118 14.32 -0.17 -2.55
N LEU A 119 15.08 0.78 -3.11
CA LEU A 119 15.36 2.07 -2.48
C LEU A 119 14.36 3.11 -2.98
N HIS A 120 13.62 3.71 -2.07
CA HIS A 120 12.71 4.83 -2.35
C HIS A 120 13.33 6.13 -1.84
N ARG A 121 13.22 7.22 -2.61
CA ARG A 121 13.75 8.52 -2.20
C ARG A 121 12.58 9.32 -1.61
N ALA A 122 12.57 9.50 -0.30
CA ALA A 122 11.69 10.48 0.33
C ALA A 122 12.04 11.89 -0.19
N ARG A 123 11.02 12.67 -0.54
CA ARG A 123 11.15 14.02 -1.12
C ARG A 123 11.19 15.07 -0.03
#